data_AF-M4NJD5-F1
#
_entry.id   AF-M4NJD5-F1
#
_cell.length_a   1.000
_cell.length_b   1.000
_cell.length_c   1.000
_cell.angle_alpha   90.00
_cell.angle_beta   90.00
_cell.angle_gamma   90.00
#
_symmetry.space_group_name_H-M   'P 1'
#
loop_
_entity.id
_entity.type
_entity.pdbx_description
1 polymer ?
#
loop_
_entity_poly.entity_id
_entity_poly.type
_entity_poly.pdbx_seq_one_letter_code
_entity_poly.pdbx_strand_id
1 'polypeptide(L)'
;MIELEIQGLAARREGLLVEVGRLVLAGGFSLQRQRLVQDHHGILLTMVVQGPSRKQRALEAALDACERFISVKTFPFVEGETRAHFAASREPMEPARTVPPVARPPATAPASKGAPVAAPAVPAPAPAPAPAPAAAMAHRAGMAGMAAAPVAMTEAATRPQTRPAPAPPLVPAPAPTPASIVADESAFEFILPMLPTSVPPRVAATPFVELVPLPADEAAVARALHELPSEYPRIVPCLLALAQAVADGARESSLMLAGQRTGAWLFEREYALDVGRDLRAAIEHIGTPALRALVEVDQQGDQLHIHASPLCTEGHSGCAFFSGFLEGLLGPAIAPGSLSIFSVCCRSYGADECVLAISD
;
A
#
# COMPACT_ATOMS: atom_id res chain seq x y z
N MET A 1 -28.23 2.48 -21.43
CA MET A 1 -26.77 2.69 -21.44
C MET A 1 -26.36 3.04 -20.02
N ILE A 2 -25.19 2.63 -19.58
CA ILE A 2 -24.66 2.94 -18.25
C ILE A 2 -23.28 3.59 -18.41
N GLU A 3 -22.91 4.37 -17.41
CA GLU A 3 -21.58 4.95 -17.27
C GLU A 3 -20.90 4.31 -16.07
N LEU A 4 -19.65 3.92 -16.27
CA LEU A 4 -18.83 3.24 -15.28
C LEU A 4 -17.52 3.99 -15.11
N GLU A 5 -17.09 4.12 -13.86
CA GLU A 5 -15.74 4.52 -13.50
C GLU A 5 -14.94 3.25 -13.17
N ILE A 6 -13.97 2.95 -14.01
CA ILE A 6 -12.97 1.91 -13.79
C ILE A 6 -11.79 2.57 -13.10
N GLN A 7 -11.36 2.01 -11.98
CA GLN A 7 -10.14 2.40 -11.31
C GLN A 7 -9.23 1.17 -11.22
N GLY A 8 -7.94 1.30 -11.52
CA GLY A 8 -7.00 0.20 -11.47
C GLY A 8 -5.60 0.62 -11.06
N LEU A 9 -4.93 -0.24 -10.30
CA LEU A 9 -3.52 -0.10 -9.93
C LEU A 9 -2.70 -1.09 -10.77
N ALA A 10 -1.60 -0.62 -11.35
CA ALA A 10 -0.67 -1.43 -12.12
C ALA A 10 0.79 -1.16 -11.71
N ALA A 11 1.64 -2.18 -11.80
CA ALA A 11 3.08 -2.01 -11.52
C ALA A 11 3.78 -1.13 -12.57
N ARG A 12 3.35 -1.21 -13.84
CA ARG A 12 4.05 -0.60 -14.99
C ARG A 12 3.09 0.17 -15.89
N ARG A 13 3.58 1.28 -16.47
CA ARG A 13 2.80 2.15 -17.35
C ARG A 13 2.75 1.64 -18.79
N GLU A 14 3.82 1.01 -19.24
CA GLU A 14 4.13 0.73 -20.64
C GLU A 14 3.09 -0.21 -21.22
N GLY A 15 2.14 0.28 -22.03
CA GLY A 15 1.12 -0.54 -22.70
C GLY A 15 -0.19 -0.72 -21.91
N LEU A 16 -0.29 -0.22 -20.67
CA LEU A 16 -1.47 -0.39 -19.81
C LEU A 16 -2.73 0.19 -20.48
N LEU A 17 -2.66 1.44 -20.94
CA LEU A 17 -3.79 2.11 -21.59
C LEU A 17 -4.23 1.41 -22.89
N VAL A 18 -3.29 0.82 -23.62
CA VAL A 18 -3.59 0.14 -24.89
C VAL A 18 -4.35 -1.15 -24.64
N GLU A 19 -3.90 -1.92 -23.65
CA GLU A 19 -4.50 -3.21 -23.30
C GLU A 19 -5.86 -3.03 -22.64
N VAL A 20 -5.96 -2.17 -21.62
CA VAL A 20 -7.23 -1.85 -20.95
C VAL A 20 -8.21 -1.20 -21.92
N GLY A 21 -7.74 -0.29 -22.78
CA GLY A 21 -8.55 0.29 -23.85
C GLY A 21 -9.11 -0.76 -24.81
N ARG A 22 -8.33 -1.80 -25.14
CA ARG A 22 -8.79 -2.93 -25.96
C ARG A 22 -9.88 -3.73 -25.26
N LEU A 23 -9.75 -4.00 -23.96
CA LEU A 23 -10.76 -4.70 -23.16
C LEU A 23 -12.08 -3.92 -23.11
N VAL A 24 -12.01 -2.61 -22.87
CA VAL A 24 -13.16 -1.70 -22.87
C VAL A 24 -13.89 -1.73 -24.22
N LEU A 25 -13.14 -1.59 -25.32
CA LEU A 25 -13.71 -1.62 -26.67
C LEU A 25 -14.31 -2.99 -27.04
N ALA A 26 -13.64 -4.09 -26.69
CA ALA A 26 -14.15 -5.44 -26.90
C ALA A 26 -15.44 -5.71 -26.10
N GLY A 27 -15.51 -5.14 -24.88
CA GLY A 27 -16.71 -5.09 -24.06
C GLY A 27 -17.85 -4.25 -24.65
N GLY A 28 -17.61 -3.51 -25.75
CA GLY A 28 -18.60 -2.63 -26.38
C GLY A 28 -18.86 -1.35 -25.59
N PHE A 29 -17.89 -0.90 -24.80
CA PHE A 29 -17.92 0.38 -24.10
C PHE A 29 -17.08 1.40 -24.87
N SER A 30 -17.51 2.66 -24.88
CA SER A 30 -16.74 3.80 -25.36
C SER A 30 -16.02 4.48 -24.21
N LEU A 31 -14.77 4.87 -24.43
CA LEU A 31 -13.99 5.63 -23.47
C LEU A 31 -14.41 7.11 -23.52
N GLN A 32 -14.81 7.66 -22.37
CA GLN A 32 -15.19 9.06 -22.22
C GLN A 32 -14.04 9.90 -21.67
N ARG A 33 -13.44 9.43 -20.57
CA ARG A 33 -12.36 10.12 -19.87
C ARG A 33 -11.33 9.09 -19.40
N GLN A 34 -10.07 9.48 -19.40
CA GLN A 34 -9.01 8.69 -18.79
C GLN A 34 -8.05 9.60 -18.03
N ARG A 35 -7.56 9.11 -16.91
CA ARG A 35 -6.52 9.75 -16.11
C ARG A 35 -5.54 8.68 -15.69
N LEU A 36 -4.26 8.98 -15.87
CA LEU A 36 -3.17 8.13 -15.43
C LEU A 36 -2.30 8.96 -14.48
N VAL A 37 -2.07 8.46 -13.27
CA VAL A 37 -1.24 9.13 -12.26
C VAL A 37 -0.18 8.14 -11.80
N GLN A 38 1.06 8.61 -11.65
CA GLN A 38 2.12 7.83 -11.03
C GLN A 38 2.08 8.10 -9.53
N ASP A 39 2.08 7.02 -8.76
CA ASP A 39 2.02 6.99 -7.31
C ASP A 39 3.22 6.20 -6.76
N HIS A 40 3.54 6.34 -5.47
CA HIS A 40 4.62 5.58 -4.83
C HIS A 40 4.42 4.06 -4.95
N HIS A 41 3.17 3.60 -5.08
CA HIS A 41 2.82 2.19 -5.19
C HIS A 41 2.65 1.69 -6.64
N GLY A 42 2.82 2.55 -7.66
CA GLY A 42 2.73 2.18 -9.06
C GLY A 42 1.99 3.20 -9.94
N ILE A 43 1.19 2.70 -10.88
CA ILE A 43 0.44 3.51 -11.83
C ILE A 43 -1.06 3.37 -11.53
N LEU A 44 -1.67 4.48 -11.16
CA LEU A 44 -3.11 4.60 -10.93
C LEU A 44 -3.81 5.00 -12.23
N LEU A 45 -4.75 4.19 -12.67
CA LEU A 45 -5.55 4.39 -13.86
C LEU A 45 -7.01 4.59 -13.48
N THR A 46 -7.57 5.75 -13.82
CA THR A 46 -9.02 6.01 -13.79
C THR A 46 -9.54 6.14 -15.21
N MET A 47 -10.58 5.40 -15.58
CA MET A 47 -11.27 5.49 -16.87
C MET A 47 -12.77 5.60 -16.66
N VAL A 48 -13.40 6.61 -17.25
CA VAL A 48 -14.86 6.70 -17.34
C VAL A 48 -15.27 6.16 -18.70
N VAL A 49 -16.11 5.13 -18.70
CA VAL A 49 -16.56 4.43 -19.91
C VAL A 49 -18.08 4.37 -19.97
N GLN A 50 -18.64 4.42 -21.17
CA GLN A 50 -20.09 4.36 -21.40
C GLN A 50 -20.43 3.17 -22.27
N GLY A 51 -21.43 2.37 -21.89
CA GLY A 51 -21.78 1.16 -22.65
C GLY A 51 -23.08 0.49 -22.24
N PRO A 52 -23.36 -0.69 -22.81
CA PRO A 52 -24.58 -1.45 -22.51
C PRO A 52 -24.47 -2.16 -21.16
N SER A 53 -25.47 -1.99 -20.28
CA SER A 53 -25.51 -2.59 -18.94
C SER A 53 -25.37 -4.11 -18.94
N ARG A 54 -25.97 -4.78 -19.92
CA ARG A 54 -25.87 -6.24 -20.10
C ARG A 54 -24.44 -6.76 -20.27
N LYS A 55 -23.48 -5.91 -20.65
CA LYS A 55 -22.07 -6.29 -20.84
C LYS A 55 -21.16 -5.89 -19.67
N GLN A 56 -21.70 -5.27 -18.61
CA GLN A 56 -20.93 -4.85 -17.44
C GLN A 56 -20.15 -6.01 -16.81
N ARG A 57 -20.83 -7.11 -16.47
CA ARG A 57 -20.18 -8.28 -15.83
C ARG A 57 -19.08 -8.91 -16.69
N ALA A 58 -19.26 -8.89 -18.02
CA ALA A 58 -18.26 -9.42 -18.93
C ALA A 58 -17.02 -8.51 -19.02
N LEU A 59 -17.22 -7.19 -18.93
CA LEU A 59 -16.12 -6.23 -18.84
C LEU A 59 -15.38 -6.38 -17.51
N GLU A 60 -16.10 -6.50 -16.39
CA GLU A 60 -15.53 -6.72 -15.05
C GLU A 60 -14.67 -7.98 -15.03
N ALA A 61 -15.20 -9.11 -15.49
CA ALA A 61 -14.43 -10.36 -15.57
C ALA A 61 -13.18 -10.26 -16.47
N ALA A 62 -13.24 -9.48 -17.56
CA ALA A 62 -12.10 -9.27 -18.44
C ALA A 62 -11.03 -8.35 -17.82
N LEU A 63 -11.46 -7.35 -17.03
CA LEU A 63 -10.55 -6.48 -16.28
C LEU A 63 -9.89 -7.24 -15.12
N ASP A 64 -10.64 -8.09 -14.41
CA ASP A 64 -10.10 -8.94 -13.34
C ASP A 64 -9.08 -9.96 -13.87
N ALA A 65 -9.28 -10.46 -15.10
CA ALA A 65 -8.34 -11.36 -15.77
C ALA A 65 -7.14 -10.64 -16.42
N CYS A 66 -7.06 -9.32 -16.35
CA CYS A 66 -5.97 -8.55 -16.95
C CYS A 66 -4.72 -8.61 -16.05
N GLU A 67 -3.71 -9.36 -16.49
CA GLU A 67 -2.45 -9.58 -15.74
C GLU A 67 -1.68 -8.29 -15.39
N ARG A 68 -1.99 -7.19 -16.06
CA ARG A 68 -1.36 -5.88 -15.78
C ARG A 68 -1.89 -5.19 -14.54
N PHE A 69 -3.12 -5.49 -14.14
CA PHE A 69 -3.68 -4.92 -12.94
C PHE A 69 -3.23 -5.73 -11.74
N ILE A 70 -2.64 -5.03 -10.77
CA ILE A 70 -2.47 -5.55 -9.41
C ILE A 70 -3.84 -5.60 -8.73
N SER A 71 -4.67 -4.58 -8.96
CA SER A 71 -6.06 -4.53 -8.51
C SER A 71 -6.89 -3.63 -9.41
N VAL A 72 -8.18 -3.94 -9.55
CA VAL A 72 -9.13 -3.16 -10.35
C VAL A 72 -10.49 -3.16 -9.67
N LYS A 73 -11.20 -2.02 -9.74
CA LYS A 73 -12.57 -1.88 -9.26
C LYS A 73 -13.39 -1.09 -10.27
N THR A 74 -14.64 -1.48 -10.42
CA THR A 74 -15.63 -0.78 -11.25
C THR A 74 -16.71 -0.18 -10.36
N PHE A 75 -17.12 1.03 -10.71
CA PHE A 75 -18.15 1.76 -10.01
C PHE A 75 -19.13 2.38 -10.99
N PRO A 76 -20.41 2.58 -10.62
CA PRO A 76 -21.29 3.45 -11.38
C PRO A 76 -20.73 4.89 -11.35
N PHE A 77 -20.62 5.52 -12.51
CA PHE A 77 -20.15 6.91 -12.61
C PHE A 77 -21.31 7.87 -12.31
N VAL A 78 -21.06 8.88 -11.49
CA VAL A 78 -22.00 9.95 -11.16
C VAL A 78 -21.35 11.28 -11.55
N GLU A 79 -21.97 12.00 -12.47
CA GLU A 79 -21.42 13.26 -12.97
C GLU A 79 -21.39 14.33 -11.85
N GLY A 80 -20.21 14.91 -11.61
CA GLY A 80 -19.97 15.90 -10.57
C GLY A 80 -19.32 15.34 -9.29
N GLU A 81 -19.32 14.02 -9.09
CA GLU A 81 -18.61 13.39 -7.99
C GLU A 81 -17.14 13.12 -8.37
N THR A 82 -16.20 13.68 -7.62
CA THR A 82 -14.77 13.35 -7.78
C THR A 82 -14.41 12.23 -6.79
N ARG A 83 -14.47 10.98 -7.26
CA ARG A 83 -14.13 9.83 -6.43
C ARG A 83 -12.62 9.73 -6.20
N ALA A 84 -12.24 9.28 -4.99
CA ALA A 84 -10.87 8.88 -4.72
C ALA A 84 -10.50 7.73 -5.64
N HIS A 85 -9.26 7.68 -6.14
CA HIS A 85 -8.77 6.42 -6.66
C HIS A 85 -8.66 5.44 -5.48
N PHE A 86 -9.24 4.23 -5.58
CA PHE A 86 -9.32 3.30 -4.46
C PHE A 86 -7.95 2.88 -3.93
N ALA A 87 -6.96 2.81 -4.83
CA ALA A 87 -5.57 2.53 -4.52
C ALA A 87 -4.70 3.81 -4.40
N ALA A 88 -5.27 5.01 -4.51
CA ALA A 88 -4.53 6.20 -4.12
C ALA A 88 -4.50 6.24 -2.59
N SER A 89 -3.31 6.25 -2.03
CA SER A 89 -3.03 6.78 -0.70
C SER A 89 -3.52 8.22 -0.69
N ARG A 90 -4.75 8.47 -0.26
CA ARG A 90 -5.29 9.83 -0.24
C ARG A 90 -4.63 10.61 0.88
N GLU A 91 -4.19 11.83 0.54
CA GLU A 91 -4.08 12.92 1.50
C GLU A 91 -5.40 13.09 2.28
N PRO A 92 -5.32 13.55 3.54
CA PRO A 92 -6.34 13.28 4.54
C PRO A 92 -7.70 13.87 4.21
N MET A 93 -8.71 13.01 4.35
CA MET A 93 -10.11 13.37 4.48
C MET A 93 -10.30 14.33 5.67
N GLU A 94 -11.11 15.36 5.49
CA GLU A 94 -11.54 16.30 6.54
C GLU A 94 -12.00 15.52 7.79
N PRO A 95 -11.49 15.83 9.00
CA PRO A 95 -11.86 15.09 10.19
C PRO A 95 -13.34 15.29 10.50
N ALA A 96 -14.05 14.17 10.58
CA ALA A 96 -15.39 14.11 11.13
C ALA A 96 -15.39 14.74 12.53
N ARG A 97 -16.33 15.67 12.76
CA ARG A 97 -16.54 16.34 14.04
C ARG A 97 -16.64 15.31 15.17
N THR A 98 -15.58 15.19 15.96
CA THR A 98 -15.60 14.49 17.24
C THR A 98 -16.53 15.23 18.20
N VAL A 99 -17.66 14.60 18.52
CA VAL A 99 -18.48 14.98 19.67
C VAL A 99 -17.65 14.67 20.93
N PRO A 100 -17.45 15.62 21.85
CA PRO A 100 -16.67 15.38 23.06
C PRO A 100 -17.35 14.31 23.94
N PRO A 101 -16.58 13.40 24.57
CA PRO A 101 -17.15 12.39 25.45
C PRO A 101 -17.73 13.06 26.71
N VAL A 102 -18.99 12.74 27.00
CA VAL A 102 -19.66 13.08 28.26
C VAL A 102 -18.89 12.42 29.41
N ALA A 103 -18.40 13.25 30.32
CA ALA A 103 -17.70 12.81 31.53
C ALA A 103 -18.60 11.88 32.37
N ARG A 104 -18.11 10.65 32.63
CA ARG A 104 -18.69 9.79 33.66
C ARG A 104 -18.27 10.27 35.04
N PRO A 105 -19.21 10.41 36.01
CA PRO A 105 -18.86 10.69 37.39
C PRO A 105 -18.17 9.49 38.07
N PRO A 106 -17.30 9.74 39.07
CA PRO A 106 -16.48 8.72 39.71
C PRO A 106 -17.30 7.74 40.56
N ALA A 107 -17.09 6.45 40.34
CA ALA A 107 -17.60 5.40 41.22
C ALA A 107 -16.73 5.29 42.48
N THR A 108 -17.39 5.42 43.62
CA THR A 108 -16.88 5.20 44.98
C THR A 108 -16.53 3.73 45.20
N ALA A 109 -15.36 3.49 45.79
CA ALA A 109 -14.93 2.19 46.27
C ALA A 109 -15.59 1.83 47.62
N PRO A 110 -15.98 0.57 47.85
CA PRO A 110 -16.14 0.05 49.20
C PRO A 110 -14.91 -0.77 49.63
N ALA A 111 -14.47 -0.50 50.85
CA ALA A 111 -13.47 -1.27 51.58
C ALA A 111 -14.13 -2.44 52.35
N SER A 112 -13.47 -3.61 52.36
CA SER A 112 -13.38 -4.55 53.52
C SER A 112 -12.60 -5.80 53.06
N LYS A 113 -11.38 -6.01 53.59
CA LYS A 113 -11.03 -6.89 54.74
C LYS A 113 -11.29 -8.39 54.50
N GLY A 114 -10.20 -9.14 54.32
CA GLY A 114 -10.13 -10.60 54.46
C GLY A 114 -8.68 -11.07 54.35
N ALA A 115 -8.13 -11.60 55.45
CA ALA A 115 -6.74 -12.02 55.63
C ALA A 115 -6.38 -13.33 54.87
N PRO A 116 -5.09 -13.68 54.72
CA PRO A 116 -4.63 -14.68 53.76
C PRO A 116 -4.73 -16.11 54.31
N VAL A 117 -5.17 -17.05 53.46
CA VAL A 117 -5.11 -18.48 53.73
C VAL A 117 -4.02 -19.10 52.86
N ALA A 118 -3.14 -19.84 53.53
CA ALA A 118 -1.91 -20.42 53.03
C ALA A 118 -2.11 -21.45 51.90
N ALA A 119 -1.18 -21.42 50.95
CA ALA A 119 -1.00 -22.43 49.92
C ALA A 119 -0.36 -23.71 50.50
N PRO A 120 -0.77 -24.91 50.05
CA PRO A 120 0.03 -26.11 50.23
C PRO A 120 1.08 -26.22 49.11
N ALA A 121 2.33 -26.37 49.54
CA ALA A 121 3.48 -26.68 48.69
C ALA A 121 3.38 -28.11 48.14
N VAL A 122 3.68 -28.28 46.85
CA VAL A 122 3.94 -29.58 46.22
C VAL A 122 5.28 -29.47 45.50
N PRO A 123 6.16 -30.51 45.59
CA PRO A 123 7.59 -30.37 45.37
C PRO A 123 8.02 -30.43 43.91
N ALA A 124 9.14 -29.76 43.64
CA ALA A 124 9.85 -29.73 42.37
C ALA A 124 10.37 -31.12 41.93
N PRO A 125 10.27 -31.49 40.64
CA PRO A 125 11.06 -32.56 40.06
C PRO A 125 12.47 -32.08 39.69
N ALA A 126 13.44 -32.96 39.92
CA ALA A 126 14.87 -32.77 39.75
C ALA A 126 15.32 -32.54 38.29
N PRO A 127 16.45 -31.84 38.06
CA PRO A 127 17.02 -31.64 36.74
C PRO A 127 17.80 -32.89 36.27
N ALA A 128 17.49 -33.36 35.06
CA ALA A 128 18.29 -34.34 34.33
C ALA A 128 19.35 -33.64 33.45
N PRO A 129 20.46 -34.31 33.11
CA PRO A 129 21.75 -33.69 32.83
C PRO A 129 21.94 -33.21 31.39
N ALA A 130 22.86 -32.25 31.25
CA ALA A 130 23.34 -31.65 30.01
C ALA A 130 23.96 -32.66 29.01
N PRO A 131 23.81 -32.44 27.70
CA PRO A 131 24.68 -33.06 26.71
C PRO A 131 26.00 -32.27 26.54
N ALA A 132 27.10 -33.00 26.49
CA ALA A 132 28.46 -32.52 26.21
C ALA A 132 28.61 -32.04 24.75
N PRO A 133 29.63 -31.20 24.44
CA PRO A 133 29.74 -30.52 23.15
C PRO A 133 30.34 -31.42 22.06
N ALA A 134 29.77 -31.34 20.85
CA ALA A 134 30.38 -31.88 19.64
C ALA A 134 31.48 -30.92 19.15
N ALA A 135 32.68 -31.47 18.99
CA ALA A 135 33.81 -30.81 18.37
C ALA A 135 33.68 -30.78 16.84
N ALA A 136 34.12 -29.65 16.27
CA ALA A 136 34.90 -29.48 15.06
C ALA A 136 34.67 -30.44 13.87
N MET A 137 34.26 -29.87 12.72
CA MET A 137 34.98 -30.08 11.47
C MET A 137 35.03 -28.79 10.65
N ALA A 138 36.26 -28.40 10.33
CA ALA A 138 36.63 -27.34 9.42
C ALA A 138 36.89 -27.89 8.02
N HIS A 139 36.89 -26.97 7.05
CA HIS A 139 37.49 -27.03 5.72
C HIS A 139 36.85 -27.93 4.65
N ARG A 140 36.31 -27.26 3.62
CA ARG A 140 36.90 -27.40 2.28
C ARG A 140 36.72 -26.15 1.43
N ALA A 141 37.86 -25.56 1.09
CA ALA A 141 38.04 -24.60 0.02
C ALA A 141 38.23 -25.34 -1.33
N GLY A 142 37.89 -24.68 -2.43
CA GLY A 142 38.23 -25.07 -3.81
C GLY A 142 37.27 -24.42 -4.80
N MET A 143 37.49 -23.18 -5.25
CA MET A 143 38.33 -22.78 -6.41
C MET A 143 37.89 -23.39 -7.75
N ALA A 144 37.20 -22.58 -8.55
CA ALA A 144 37.35 -22.42 -10.01
C ALA A 144 36.49 -21.20 -10.40
N GLY A 145 36.93 -20.11 -11.03
CA GLY A 145 38.10 -19.93 -11.89
C GLY A 145 37.68 -20.07 -13.36
N MET A 146 37.16 -19.01 -13.98
CA MET A 146 37.15 -18.67 -15.43
C MET A 146 36.31 -17.38 -15.59
N ALA A 147 36.85 -16.18 -15.76
CA ALA A 147 37.70 -15.64 -16.84
C ALA A 147 36.98 -15.53 -18.21
N ALA A 148 36.41 -14.34 -18.42
CA ALA A 148 36.43 -13.49 -19.62
C ALA A 148 36.16 -14.07 -21.03
N ALA A 149 35.17 -13.49 -21.71
CA ALA A 149 35.34 -12.98 -23.07
C ALA A 149 34.28 -11.89 -23.39
N PRO A 150 34.69 -10.71 -23.89
CA PRO A 150 33.78 -9.71 -24.45
C PRO A 150 33.57 -9.98 -25.94
N VAL A 151 32.35 -9.78 -26.46
CA VAL A 151 32.10 -9.85 -27.90
C VAL A 151 31.40 -8.59 -28.38
N ALA A 152 32.21 -7.84 -29.15
CA ALA A 152 31.90 -7.06 -30.34
C ALA A 152 30.76 -6.01 -30.29
N MET A 153 31.19 -4.75 -30.36
CA MET A 153 30.50 -3.71 -31.12
C MET A 153 30.38 -4.11 -32.59
N THR A 154 29.23 -3.85 -33.19
CA THR A 154 29.10 -3.67 -34.64
C THR A 154 28.32 -2.42 -34.96
N GLU A 155 28.93 -1.67 -35.87
CA GLU A 155 28.56 -0.40 -36.48
C GLU A 155 27.21 -0.40 -37.23
N ALA A 156 26.61 0.78 -37.19
CA ALA A 156 26.02 1.54 -38.30
C ALA A 156 25.26 0.80 -39.42
N ALA A 157 23.96 1.10 -39.50
CA ALA A 157 23.24 1.16 -40.78
C ALA A 157 22.31 2.39 -40.79
N THR A 158 22.89 3.48 -41.26
CA THR A 158 22.26 4.74 -41.68
C THR A 158 21.12 4.45 -42.67
N ARG A 159 19.89 4.88 -42.36
CA ARG A 159 18.81 4.99 -43.35
C ARG A 159 18.51 6.46 -43.65
N PRO A 160 18.24 6.81 -44.93
CA PRO A 160 18.12 8.21 -45.36
C PRO A 160 16.76 8.79 -44.96
N GLN A 161 16.76 9.97 -44.35
CA GLN A 161 15.56 10.77 -44.18
C GLN A 161 15.22 11.49 -45.49
N THR A 162 14.03 11.22 -46.01
CA THR A 162 13.43 11.89 -47.16
C THR A 162 12.93 13.27 -46.73
N ARG A 163 13.47 14.31 -47.36
CA ARG A 163 13.15 15.73 -47.17
C ARG A 163 11.87 16.10 -47.93
N PRO A 164 10.81 16.64 -47.30
CA PRO A 164 9.72 17.30 -48.03
C PRO A 164 10.10 18.74 -48.40
N ALA A 165 9.72 19.14 -49.61
CA ALA A 165 9.95 20.46 -50.21
C ALA A 165 9.16 21.60 -49.51
N PRO A 166 9.59 22.87 -49.63
CA PRO A 166 8.95 24.00 -48.96
C PRO A 166 7.96 24.81 -49.81
N ALA A 167 7.11 25.55 -49.09
CA ALA A 167 6.31 26.75 -49.43
C ALA A 167 4.89 26.51 -49.98
N PRO A 168 3.89 27.35 -49.60
CA PRO A 168 3.88 28.81 -49.88
C PRO A 168 3.60 29.72 -48.65
N PRO A 169 3.77 31.05 -48.79
CA PRO A 169 3.76 32.01 -47.68
C PRO A 169 2.34 32.34 -47.20
N LEU A 170 2.17 32.36 -45.87
CA LEU A 170 0.98 32.88 -45.21
C LEU A 170 1.12 34.40 -45.01
N VAL A 171 0.18 35.13 -45.60
CA VAL A 171 -0.05 36.57 -45.43
C VAL A 171 -0.56 36.81 -44.00
N PRO A 172 -0.06 37.82 -43.25
CA PRO A 172 -0.59 38.15 -41.94
C PRO A 172 -1.91 38.92 -42.06
N ALA A 173 -2.97 38.39 -41.45
CA ALA A 173 -4.25 39.08 -41.28
C ALA A 173 -4.22 39.99 -40.03
N PRO A 174 -4.87 41.17 -40.06
CA PRO A 174 -4.78 42.19 -39.02
C PRO A 174 -5.59 41.85 -37.75
N ALA A 175 -5.07 42.27 -36.60
CA ALA A 175 -5.72 42.19 -35.30
C ALA A 175 -6.95 43.13 -35.23
N PRO A 176 -8.08 42.70 -34.63
CA PRO A 176 -9.19 43.59 -34.34
C PRO A 176 -8.95 44.41 -33.06
N THR A 177 -9.03 45.74 -33.23
CA THR A 177 -9.10 46.77 -32.20
C THR A 177 -10.40 46.66 -31.40
N PRO A 178 -10.41 46.92 -30.07
CA PRO A 178 -11.62 46.87 -29.24
C PRO A 178 -12.56 48.04 -29.54
N ALA A 179 -13.86 47.75 -29.69
CA ALA A 179 -14.91 48.75 -29.79
C ALA A 179 -15.59 48.95 -28.42
N SER A 180 -15.58 50.19 -27.92
CA SER A 180 -16.42 50.66 -26.82
C SER A 180 -17.88 50.81 -27.27
N ILE A 181 -18.81 50.33 -26.46
CA ILE A 181 -20.24 50.71 -26.47
C ILE A 181 -20.63 50.90 -25.00
N VAL A 182 -20.58 52.14 -24.52
CA VAL A 182 -21.72 53.05 -24.21
C VAL A 182 -22.56 52.56 -23.03
N ALA A 183 -22.49 53.33 -21.95
CA ALA A 183 -23.29 53.24 -20.75
C ALA A 183 -24.76 53.55 -21.03
N ASP A 184 -25.65 52.72 -20.50
CA ASP A 184 -27.06 53.06 -20.29
C ASP A 184 -27.31 53.03 -18.78
N GLU A 185 -27.55 54.21 -18.23
CA GLU A 185 -27.94 54.43 -16.84
C GLU A 185 -29.47 54.43 -16.76
N SER A 186 -30.07 53.35 -16.25
CA SER A 186 -31.33 53.39 -15.49
C SER A 186 -31.76 51.99 -15.06
N ALA A 187 -31.43 51.64 -13.81
CA ALA A 187 -32.32 51.00 -12.85
C ALA A 187 -31.50 50.67 -11.60
N PHE A 188 -31.30 51.69 -10.76
CA PHE A 188 -30.96 51.49 -9.37
C PHE A 188 -32.17 50.90 -8.65
N GLU A 189 -32.15 49.59 -8.40
CA GLU A 189 -32.90 49.01 -7.28
C GLU A 189 -31.90 48.39 -6.31
N PHE A 190 -31.70 49.12 -5.21
CA PHE A 190 -30.92 48.72 -4.06
C PHE A 190 -31.51 47.43 -3.46
N ILE A 191 -30.88 46.28 -3.71
CA ILE A 191 -30.96 45.14 -2.80
C ILE A 191 -29.61 45.06 -2.09
N LEU A 192 -29.59 45.55 -0.85
CA LEU A 192 -28.48 45.36 0.07
C LEU A 192 -28.22 43.86 0.22
N PRO A 193 -27.00 43.35 -0.04
CA PRO A 193 -26.66 42.02 0.43
C PRO A 193 -26.73 42.04 1.95
N MET A 194 -27.61 41.23 2.53
CA MET A 194 -27.58 40.97 3.96
C MET A 194 -26.16 40.53 4.33
N LEU A 195 -25.56 41.19 5.32
CA LEU A 195 -24.30 40.73 5.90
C LEU A 195 -24.51 39.27 6.33
N PRO A 196 -23.68 38.31 5.86
CA PRO A 196 -23.71 36.97 6.40
C PRO A 196 -23.37 37.05 7.90
N THR A 197 -24.28 36.50 8.69
CA THR A 197 -24.14 36.24 10.11
C THR A 197 -22.83 35.50 10.37
N SER A 198 -21.97 36.09 11.21
CA SER A 198 -20.91 35.44 12.00
C SER A 198 -20.27 34.21 11.36
N VAL A 199 -19.19 34.42 10.59
CA VAL A 199 -18.23 33.36 10.25
C VAL A 199 -17.66 32.82 11.57
N PRO A 200 -17.86 31.53 11.93
CA PRO A 200 -17.18 30.97 13.10
C PRO A 200 -15.67 31.05 12.87
N PRO A 201 -14.85 31.23 13.93
CA PRO A 201 -13.41 31.30 13.77
C PRO A 201 -12.92 30.06 13.04
N ARG A 202 -12.32 30.26 11.85
CA ARG A 202 -11.53 29.23 11.20
C ARG A 202 -10.42 28.86 12.18
N VAL A 203 -10.57 27.73 12.85
CA VAL A 203 -9.46 27.08 13.53
C VAL A 203 -8.36 26.96 12.48
N ALA A 204 -7.23 27.62 12.72
CA ALA A 204 -6.08 27.53 11.85
C ALA A 204 -5.78 26.05 11.63
N ALA A 205 -5.98 25.59 10.39
CA ALA A 205 -5.57 24.26 10.00
C ALA A 205 -4.10 24.12 10.40
N THR A 206 -3.80 23.09 11.19
CA THR A 206 -2.41 22.74 11.47
C THR A 206 -1.68 22.65 10.13
N PRO A 207 -0.54 23.33 9.97
CA PRO A 207 0.17 23.33 8.70
C PRO A 207 0.43 21.88 8.29
N PHE A 208 0.07 21.58 7.04
CA PHE A 208 0.39 20.31 6.40
C PHE A 208 1.90 20.12 6.46
N VAL A 209 2.35 19.15 7.25
CA VAL A 209 3.75 18.72 7.26
C VAL A 209 3.80 17.49 6.36
N GLU A 210 4.25 17.69 5.12
CA GLU A 210 4.67 16.58 4.27
C GLU A 210 5.79 15.85 5.02
N LEU A 211 5.49 14.65 5.50
CA LEU A 211 6.48 13.83 6.20
C LEU A 211 7.49 13.36 5.17
N VAL A 212 8.69 13.94 5.20
CA VAL A 212 9.80 13.50 4.36
C VAL A 212 10.13 12.05 4.73
N PRO A 213 10.07 11.09 3.79
CA PRO A 213 10.45 9.72 4.05
C PRO A 213 11.90 9.65 4.52
N LEU A 214 12.13 9.00 5.66
CA LEU A 214 13.44 8.78 6.25
C LEU A 214 13.82 7.29 6.15
N PRO A 215 15.13 6.98 6.12
CA PRO A 215 15.57 5.60 6.22
C PRO A 215 15.15 4.98 7.57
N ALA A 216 15.15 3.65 7.61
CA ALA A 216 14.87 2.91 8.83
C ALA A 216 15.85 3.27 9.95
N ASP A 217 15.36 3.37 11.19
CA ASP A 217 16.22 3.43 12.37
C ASP A 217 16.67 2.01 12.71
N GLU A 218 17.77 1.57 12.10
CA GLU A 218 18.30 0.22 12.26
C GLU A 218 18.62 -0.11 13.73
N ALA A 219 19.06 0.88 14.50
CA ALA A 219 19.42 0.70 15.90
C ALA A 219 18.16 0.48 16.76
N ALA A 220 17.09 1.23 16.51
CA ALA A 220 15.80 1.00 17.17
C ALA A 220 15.21 -0.36 16.80
N VAL A 221 15.28 -0.76 15.53
CA VAL A 221 14.83 -2.09 15.08
C VAL A 221 15.63 -3.19 15.76
N ALA A 222 16.96 -3.09 15.81
CA ALA A 222 17.81 -4.08 16.46
C ALA A 222 17.49 -4.23 17.96
N ARG A 223 17.22 -3.12 18.67
CA ARG A 223 16.79 -3.15 20.07
C ARG A 223 15.42 -3.80 20.23
N ALA A 224 14.46 -3.46 19.37
CA ALA A 224 13.09 -3.99 19.43
C ALA A 224 13.06 -5.51 19.21
N LEU A 225 13.92 -6.02 18.32
CA LEU A 225 13.98 -7.45 17.96
C LEU A 225 14.98 -8.27 18.76
N HIS A 226 15.65 -7.70 19.78
CA HIS A 226 16.66 -8.42 20.55
C HIS A 226 16.11 -9.68 21.22
N GLU A 227 14.89 -9.59 21.76
CA GLU A 227 14.16 -10.67 22.45
C GLU A 227 13.21 -11.43 21.50
N LEU A 228 13.40 -11.33 20.18
CA LEU A 228 12.53 -12.01 19.21
C LEU A 228 12.39 -13.53 19.48
N PRO A 229 13.45 -14.29 19.82
CA PRO A 229 13.34 -15.72 20.05
C PRO A 229 12.45 -16.13 21.22
N SER A 230 12.39 -15.31 22.27
CA SER A 230 11.61 -15.54 23.48
C SER A 230 10.19 -14.99 23.38
N GLU A 231 10.01 -13.88 22.65
CA GLU A 231 8.72 -13.18 22.56
C GLU A 231 7.84 -13.66 21.40
N TYR A 232 8.38 -14.25 20.34
CA TYR A 232 7.55 -14.70 19.20
C TYR A 232 6.55 -15.79 19.61
N PRO A 233 5.25 -15.69 19.23
CA PRO A 233 4.65 -14.72 18.30
C PRO A 233 4.08 -13.42 18.93
N ARG A 234 4.29 -13.19 20.23
CA ARG A 234 3.77 -12.05 21.00
C ARG A 234 4.57 -10.76 20.81
N ILE A 235 5.01 -10.47 19.59
CA ILE A 235 5.88 -9.34 19.26
C ILE A 235 5.15 -8.01 19.02
N VAL A 236 3.82 -8.04 18.82
CA VAL A 236 3.02 -6.85 18.53
C VAL A 236 3.24 -5.68 19.50
N PRO A 237 3.29 -5.89 20.83
CA PRO A 237 3.58 -4.79 21.77
C PRO A 237 4.94 -4.13 21.53
N CYS A 238 5.97 -4.90 21.18
CA CYS A 238 7.30 -4.36 20.89
C CYS A 238 7.29 -3.54 19.59
N LEU A 239 6.54 -3.99 18.57
CA LEU A 239 6.39 -3.28 17.30
C LEU A 239 5.65 -1.94 17.46
N LEU A 240 4.63 -1.89 18.32
CA LEU A 240 3.96 -0.64 18.67
C LEU A 240 4.91 0.33 19.38
N ALA A 241 5.73 -0.18 20.32
CA ALA A 241 6.74 0.63 20.98
C ALA A 241 7.80 1.15 19.99
N LEU A 242 8.22 0.33 19.02
CA LEU A 242 9.12 0.75 17.94
C LEU A 242 8.51 1.88 17.12
N ALA A 243 7.26 1.73 16.64
CA ALA A 243 6.58 2.74 15.84
C ALA A 243 6.45 4.09 16.57
N GLN A 244 6.30 4.07 17.89
CA GLN A 244 6.24 5.27 18.72
C GLN A 244 7.62 5.88 19.01
N ALA A 245 8.68 5.07 19.08
CA ALA A 245 10.02 5.51 19.45
C ALA A 245 10.81 6.14 18.29
N VAL A 246 10.51 5.77 17.04
CA VAL A 246 11.19 6.29 15.85
C VAL A 246 10.55 7.59 15.34
N ALA A 247 11.32 8.38 14.60
CA ALA A 247 10.83 9.58 13.95
C ALA A 247 9.69 9.26 12.96
N ASP A 248 8.70 10.16 12.85
CA ASP A 248 7.51 9.97 12.00
C ASP A 248 7.84 9.53 10.57
N GLY A 249 8.80 10.20 9.91
CA GLY A 249 9.23 9.86 8.56
C GLY A 249 9.99 8.52 8.45
N ALA A 250 10.48 7.96 9.56
CA ALA A 250 11.20 6.68 9.61
C ALA A 250 10.30 5.52 10.04
N ARG A 251 9.05 5.77 10.46
CA ARG A 251 8.14 4.74 11.00
C ARG A 251 7.93 3.58 10.04
N GLU A 252 7.48 3.88 8.83
CA GLU A 252 7.18 2.86 7.82
C GLU A 252 8.43 2.06 7.44
N SER A 253 9.54 2.76 7.14
CA SER A 253 10.83 2.12 6.84
C SER A 253 11.35 1.23 7.98
N SER A 254 11.19 1.65 9.24
CA SER A 254 11.62 0.89 10.41
C SER A 254 10.73 -0.33 10.65
N LEU A 255 9.42 -0.20 10.48
CA LEU A 255 8.48 -1.31 10.56
C LEU A 255 8.72 -2.33 9.43
N MET A 256 8.98 -1.86 8.21
CA MET A 256 9.35 -2.70 7.06
C MET A 256 10.60 -3.53 7.37
N LEU A 257 11.68 -2.89 7.83
CA LEU A 257 12.91 -3.57 8.20
C LEU A 257 12.71 -4.56 9.36
N ALA A 258 11.90 -4.19 10.36
CA ALA A 258 11.55 -5.09 11.46
C ALA A 258 10.80 -6.32 10.96
N GLY A 259 9.86 -6.13 10.02
CA GLY A 259 9.17 -7.19 9.30
C GLY A 259 10.17 -8.12 8.62
N GLN A 260 11.01 -7.59 7.73
CA GLN A 260 12.01 -8.36 6.97
C GLN A 260 12.90 -9.23 7.86
N ARG A 261 13.43 -8.65 8.94
CA ARG A 261 14.27 -9.39 9.89
C ARG A 261 13.50 -10.48 10.64
N THR A 262 12.25 -10.20 11.02
CA THR A 262 11.39 -11.17 11.70
C THR A 262 11.02 -12.33 10.78
N GLY A 263 10.61 -12.04 9.54
CA GLY A 263 10.27 -13.02 8.53
C GLY A 263 11.44 -13.93 8.17
N ALA A 264 12.62 -13.33 7.92
CA ALA A 264 13.84 -14.08 7.63
C ALA A 264 14.26 -14.99 8.79
N TRP A 265 14.19 -14.48 10.04
CA TRP A 265 14.47 -15.30 11.22
C TRP A 265 13.49 -16.47 11.36
N LEU A 266 12.20 -16.25 11.11
CA LEU A 266 11.20 -17.31 11.17
C LEU A 266 11.40 -18.34 10.06
N PHE A 267 11.75 -17.91 8.85
CA PHE A 267 12.10 -18.79 7.75
C PHE A 267 13.23 -19.74 8.14
N GLU A 268 14.35 -19.21 8.64
CA GLU A 268 15.48 -20.02 9.08
C GLU A 268 15.11 -20.98 10.22
N ARG A 269 14.21 -20.57 11.11
CA ARG A 269 13.77 -21.38 12.26
C ARG A 269 12.87 -22.54 11.88
N GLU A 270 11.92 -22.31 10.97
CA GLU A 270 10.78 -23.22 10.74
C GLU A 270 10.67 -23.74 9.30
N TYR A 271 11.20 -23.02 8.31
CA TYR A 271 10.94 -23.24 6.88
C TYR A 271 12.20 -23.39 6.03
N ALA A 272 13.39 -23.51 6.64
CA ALA A 272 14.66 -23.60 5.91
C ALA A 272 14.75 -24.78 4.91
N LEU A 273 13.90 -25.80 5.06
CA LEU A 273 13.82 -26.96 4.16
C LEU A 273 12.78 -26.78 3.04
N ASP A 274 11.95 -25.73 3.09
CA ASP A 274 10.80 -25.49 2.22
C ASP A 274 11.12 -24.50 1.08
N VAL A 275 12.24 -24.71 0.40
CA VAL A 275 12.71 -23.87 -0.71
C VAL A 275 12.21 -24.33 -2.09
N GLY A 276 12.15 -23.40 -3.05
CA GLY A 276 11.81 -23.69 -4.45
C GLY A 276 10.33 -23.90 -4.73
N ARG A 277 9.45 -23.35 -3.89
CA ARG A 277 8.00 -23.39 -4.09
C ARG A 277 7.56 -22.34 -5.11
N ASP A 278 6.45 -22.61 -5.81
CA ASP A 278 5.75 -21.55 -6.54
C ASP A 278 5.11 -20.56 -5.56
N LEU A 279 4.83 -19.35 -6.03
CA LEU A 279 4.35 -18.27 -5.18
C LEU A 279 3.08 -18.63 -4.42
N ARG A 280 2.09 -19.22 -5.09
CA ARG A 280 0.81 -19.57 -4.45
C ARG A 280 1.00 -20.61 -3.35
N ALA A 281 1.79 -21.65 -3.61
CA ALA A 281 2.10 -22.66 -2.61
C ALA A 281 2.91 -22.08 -1.44
N ALA A 282 3.82 -21.13 -1.68
CA ALA A 282 4.56 -20.45 -0.63
C ALA A 282 3.64 -19.59 0.24
N ILE A 283 2.71 -18.85 -0.35
CA ILE A 283 1.70 -18.08 0.41
C ILE A 283 0.83 -19.04 1.24
N GLU A 284 0.29 -20.09 0.63
CA GLU A 284 -0.65 -21.00 1.30
C GLU A 284 -0.02 -21.78 2.46
N HIS A 285 1.21 -22.26 2.28
CA HIS A 285 1.84 -23.17 3.25
C HIS A 285 2.83 -22.50 4.20
N ILE A 286 3.29 -21.29 3.90
CA ILE A 286 4.29 -20.57 4.72
C ILE A 286 3.73 -19.21 5.15
N GLY A 287 3.35 -18.36 4.18
CA GLY A 287 2.95 -16.97 4.45
C GLY A 287 1.70 -16.86 5.32
N THR A 288 0.60 -17.50 4.91
CA THR A 288 -0.68 -17.46 5.61
C THR A 288 -0.57 -18.06 7.02
N PRO A 289 0.01 -19.27 7.23
CA PRO A 289 0.17 -19.83 8.58
C PRO A 289 1.03 -18.95 9.50
N ALA A 290 2.14 -18.41 8.99
CA ALA A 290 3.03 -17.56 9.77
C ALA A 290 2.36 -16.24 10.18
N LEU A 291 1.61 -15.60 9.27
CA LEU A 291 0.87 -14.39 9.60
C LEU A 291 -0.28 -14.64 10.58
N ARG A 292 -0.95 -15.79 10.49
CA ARG A 292 -2.01 -16.17 11.46
C ARG A 292 -1.51 -16.28 12.89
N ALA A 293 -0.21 -16.47 13.11
CA ALA A 293 0.37 -16.42 14.45
C ALA A 293 0.38 -15.00 15.04
N LEU A 294 0.34 -13.96 14.19
CA LEU A 294 0.45 -12.55 14.57
C LEU A 294 -0.89 -11.81 14.50
N VAL A 295 -1.73 -12.13 13.51
CA VAL A 295 -2.96 -11.38 13.21
C VAL A 295 -4.00 -12.26 12.54
N GLU A 296 -5.28 -11.89 12.65
CA GLU A 296 -6.36 -12.51 11.89
C GLU A 296 -6.18 -12.21 10.39
N VAL A 297 -5.96 -13.26 9.60
CA VAL A 297 -5.72 -13.16 8.14
C VAL A 297 -6.42 -14.27 7.35
N ASP A 298 -7.00 -13.86 6.23
CA ASP A 298 -7.54 -14.73 5.19
C ASP A 298 -6.77 -14.60 3.89
N GLN A 299 -6.75 -15.68 3.11
CA GLN A 299 -6.12 -15.71 1.79
C GLN A 299 -7.19 -15.76 0.70
N GLN A 300 -7.05 -14.89 -0.30
CA GLN A 300 -7.87 -14.86 -1.51
C GLN A 300 -6.95 -14.85 -2.73
N GLY A 301 -6.65 -16.06 -3.25
CA GLY A 301 -5.65 -16.20 -4.31
C GLY A 301 -4.27 -15.75 -3.81
N ASP A 302 -3.74 -14.70 -4.44
CA ASP A 302 -2.41 -14.14 -4.15
C ASP A 302 -2.53 -12.84 -3.32
N GLN A 303 -3.70 -12.63 -2.70
CA GLN A 303 -3.98 -11.55 -1.76
C GLN A 303 -4.17 -12.08 -0.34
N LEU A 304 -3.70 -11.31 0.64
CA LEU A 304 -3.89 -11.56 2.06
C LEU A 304 -4.68 -10.42 2.70
N HIS A 305 -5.77 -10.79 3.36
CA HIS A 305 -6.77 -9.92 3.94
C HIS A 305 -6.62 -9.93 5.46
N ILE A 306 -6.23 -8.79 6.04
CA ILE A 306 -5.94 -8.62 7.47
C ILE A 306 -7.07 -7.78 8.09
N HIS A 307 -7.96 -8.44 8.84
CA HIS A 307 -9.23 -7.86 9.31
C HIS A 307 -9.09 -6.86 10.46
N ALA A 308 -8.12 -7.07 11.36
CA ALA A 308 -8.01 -6.27 12.57
C ALA A 308 -6.56 -5.97 12.94
N SER A 309 -5.77 -5.47 11.99
CA SER A 309 -4.35 -5.19 12.24
C SER A 309 -4.13 -4.27 13.45
N PRO A 310 -3.44 -4.74 14.51
CA PRO A 310 -3.18 -3.93 15.70
C PRO A 310 -2.13 -2.84 15.43
N LEU A 311 -1.38 -2.94 14.34
CA LEU A 311 -0.34 -1.99 13.94
C LEU A 311 -0.89 -0.84 13.08
N CYS A 312 -2.14 -0.94 12.60
CA CYS A 312 -2.77 0.10 11.79
C CYS A 312 -3.69 0.94 12.67
N THR A 313 -3.27 2.17 12.97
CA THR A 313 -4.07 3.16 13.70
C THR A 313 -4.39 4.34 12.78
N GLU A 314 -5.32 5.21 13.17
CA GLU A 314 -5.70 6.36 12.34
C GLU A 314 -4.47 7.21 11.98
N GLY A 315 -4.21 7.38 10.68
CA GLY A 315 -3.07 8.14 10.17
C GLY A 315 -1.71 7.42 10.19
N HIS A 316 -1.62 6.20 10.71
CA HIS A 316 -0.37 5.43 10.77
C HIS A 316 -0.58 3.98 10.28
N SER A 317 -0.01 3.67 9.11
CA SER A 317 -0.08 2.33 8.55
C SER A 317 0.96 1.39 9.15
N GLY A 318 0.50 0.26 9.65
CA GLY A 318 1.34 -0.87 10.05
C GLY A 318 1.59 -1.88 8.92
N CYS A 319 1.00 -1.69 7.73
CA CYS A 319 1.13 -2.62 6.60
C CYS A 319 2.57 -2.82 6.14
N ALA A 320 3.44 -1.84 6.35
CA ALA A 320 4.87 -1.95 6.07
C ALA A 320 5.51 -3.12 6.84
N PHE A 321 5.14 -3.34 8.11
CA PHE A 321 5.65 -4.49 8.86
C PHE A 321 5.25 -5.82 8.21
N PHE A 322 3.98 -5.98 7.86
CA PHE A 322 3.47 -7.23 7.28
C PHE A 322 4.04 -7.49 5.88
N SER A 323 4.23 -6.42 5.09
CA SER A 323 4.89 -6.50 3.78
C SER A 323 6.33 -6.97 3.95
N GLY A 324 7.10 -6.32 4.83
CA GLY A 324 8.47 -6.74 5.12
C GLY A 324 8.55 -8.15 5.69
N PHE A 325 7.62 -8.53 6.58
CA PHE A 325 7.55 -9.87 7.15
C PHE A 325 7.40 -10.93 6.08
N LEU A 326 6.46 -10.74 5.14
CA LEU A 326 6.28 -11.64 4.01
C LEU A 326 7.46 -11.62 3.05
N GLU A 327 8.09 -10.47 2.80
CA GLU A 327 9.31 -10.39 1.98
C GLU A 327 10.44 -11.25 2.56
N GLY A 328 10.73 -11.08 3.85
CA GLY A 328 11.77 -11.84 4.54
C GLY A 328 11.44 -13.33 4.67
N LEU A 329 10.15 -13.66 4.82
CA LEU A 329 9.68 -15.03 5.02
C LEU A 329 9.59 -15.83 3.71
N LEU A 330 9.02 -15.23 2.67
CA LEU A 330 8.73 -15.91 1.40
C LEU A 330 9.87 -15.77 0.40
N GLY A 331 10.67 -14.72 0.47
CA GLY A 331 11.78 -14.47 -0.46
C GLY A 331 12.73 -15.66 -0.61
N PRO A 332 13.17 -16.32 0.49
CA PRO A 332 13.99 -17.52 0.40
C PRO A 332 13.22 -18.78 -0.04
N ALA A 333 11.90 -18.83 0.17
CA ALA A 333 11.06 -19.99 -0.10
C ALA A 333 10.72 -20.15 -1.59
N ILE A 334 10.61 -19.03 -2.31
CA ILE A 334 10.30 -19.04 -3.74
C ILE A 334 11.57 -19.32 -4.57
N ALA A 335 11.38 -19.92 -5.75
CA ALA A 335 12.43 -20.01 -6.76
C ALA A 335 13.00 -18.60 -7.08
N PRO A 336 14.21 -18.44 -7.67
CA PRO A 336 14.78 -17.13 -7.97
C PRO A 336 13.83 -16.28 -8.83
N GLY A 337 13.06 -15.45 -8.15
CA GLY A 337 11.94 -14.64 -8.63
C GLY A 337 11.85 -13.38 -7.77
N SER A 338 11.32 -12.32 -8.35
CA SER A 338 11.28 -11.01 -7.71
C SER A 338 9.99 -10.86 -6.91
N LEU A 339 9.99 -11.34 -5.67
CA LEU A 339 8.86 -11.12 -4.77
C LEU A 339 8.58 -9.62 -4.63
N SER A 340 7.33 -9.26 -4.87
CA SER A 340 6.83 -7.90 -4.77
C SER A 340 5.52 -7.93 -3.98
N ILE A 341 5.44 -7.05 -2.97
CA ILE A 341 4.31 -7.00 -2.05
C ILE A 341 3.76 -5.59 -2.02
N PHE A 342 2.46 -5.46 -2.24
CA PHE A 342 1.77 -4.18 -2.35
C PHE A 342 0.62 -4.11 -1.36
N SER A 343 0.58 -3.04 -0.56
CA SER A 343 -0.61 -2.72 0.24
C SER A 343 -1.68 -2.10 -0.67
N VAL A 344 -2.71 -2.88 -1.02
CA VAL A 344 -3.83 -2.45 -1.88
C VAL A 344 -4.76 -1.50 -1.13
N CYS A 345 -5.05 -1.79 0.13
CA CYS A 345 -5.77 -0.90 1.02
C CYS A 345 -5.32 -1.12 2.46
N CYS A 346 -5.51 -0.11 3.32
CA CYS A 346 -5.16 -0.19 4.73
C CYS A 346 -6.22 0.47 5.60
N ARG A 347 -6.49 -0.16 6.74
CA ARG A 347 -7.43 0.31 7.75
C ARG A 347 -7.05 1.67 8.34
N SER A 348 -5.75 2.01 8.41
CA SER A 348 -5.29 3.34 8.84
C SER A 348 -5.83 4.48 7.97
N TYR A 349 -6.25 4.16 6.73
CA TYR A 349 -6.80 5.08 5.75
C TYR A 349 -8.31 4.90 5.53
N GLY A 350 -9.00 4.22 6.44
CA GLY A 350 -10.47 4.10 6.43
C GLY A 350 -11.03 2.91 5.65
N ALA A 351 -10.21 1.94 5.25
CA ALA A 351 -10.71 0.65 4.77
C ALA A 351 -11.18 -0.23 5.94
N ASP A 352 -12.09 -1.17 5.68
CA ASP A 352 -12.57 -2.12 6.70
C ASP A 352 -11.47 -3.12 7.10
N GLU A 353 -10.59 -3.46 6.17
CA GLU A 353 -9.47 -4.40 6.33
C GLU A 353 -8.21 -3.90 5.60
N CYS A 354 -7.06 -4.50 5.91
CA CYS A 354 -5.83 -4.26 5.14
C CYS A 354 -5.63 -5.39 4.14
N VAL A 355 -5.38 -5.07 2.88
CA VAL A 355 -5.18 -6.06 1.82
C VAL A 355 -3.78 -5.94 1.27
N LEU A 356 -3.02 -7.04 1.29
CA LEU A 356 -1.70 -7.15 0.70
C LEU A 356 -1.77 -8.04 -0.55
N ALA A 357 -1.38 -7.52 -1.71
CA ALA A 357 -1.23 -8.30 -2.94
C ALA A 357 0.23 -8.72 -3.10
N ILE A 358 0.45 -9.96 -3.53
CA ILE A 358 1.78 -10.57 -3.66
C ILE A 358 1.96 -11.06 -5.11
N SER A 359 3.11 -10.73 -5.71
CA SER A 359 3.49 -11.18 -7.06
C SER A 359 4.99 -11.50 -7.15
N ASP A 360 5.41 -12.37 -8.08
CA ASP A 360 6.80 -12.82 -8.30
C ASP A 360 7.43 -12.36 -9.64
#